data_AF-A0A833X9N7-F1
#
_entry.id   AF-A0A833X9N7-F1
#
_cell.length_a   1.000
_cell.length_b   1.000
_cell.length_c   1.000
_cell.angle_alpha   90.00
_cell.angle_beta   90.00
_cell.angle_gamma   90.00
#
_symmetry.space_group_name_H-M   'P 1'
#
loop_
_entity.id
_entity.type
_entity.pdbx_description
1 polymer ?
#
loop_
_entity_poly.entity_id
_entity_poly.type
_entity_poly.pdbx_seq_one_letter_code
_entity_poly.pdbx_strand_id
1 'polypeptide(L)'
;MKNLLQHLRGQYGELFPSLCDDHPDIFPRELYTWEQFLWACELWYSNSMNVMFPDGKLRTCLIPIAGFLNHSLHPHILQYGKVDTAANSLKFRLSRPCSAGEQCFLSYGHFSSSHLISFYGFLPQGDNPYDIIPVDIDATEDDSITSNSTHMVRGTWLLRNHNIFYYGLPLPLLDHLRRTQSPKLQYNTLLQANLENEMEVLGRLRSIFDCVMESLGAADLHDRENTSWDVRLAVEFKDLQRRIVSSILSSCDTGLKLLKNEWCRCLAEDSRG
;
A
#
# COMPACT_ATOMS: atom_id res chain seq x y z
N MET A 1 4.43 11.96 5.33
CA MET A 1 5.71 12.53 5.79
C MET A 1 5.58 13.80 6.64
N LYS A 2 4.86 14.85 6.22
CA LYS A 2 4.76 16.11 7.01
C LYS A 2 4.32 15.90 8.47
N ASN A 3 3.36 15.02 8.72
CA ASN A 3 2.88 14.73 10.08
C ASN A 3 3.91 13.98 10.95
N LEU A 4 4.78 13.14 10.36
CA LEU A 4 5.78 12.37 11.12
C LEU A 4 6.93 13.26 11.60
N LEU A 5 7.49 14.09 10.71
CA LEU A 5 8.55 15.03 11.09
C LEU A 5 8.09 16.03 12.16
N GLN A 6 6.86 16.53 12.05
CA GLN A 6 6.27 17.39 13.07
C GLN A 6 6.11 16.65 14.41
N HIS A 7 5.64 15.40 14.37
CA HIS A 7 5.51 14.56 15.56
C HIS A 7 6.87 14.35 16.25
N LEU A 8 7.90 13.96 15.49
CA LEU A 8 9.26 13.77 16.02
C LEU A 8 9.82 15.08 16.59
N ARG A 9 9.56 16.22 15.94
CA ARG A 9 10.00 17.53 16.41
C ARG A 9 9.35 17.91 17.74
N GLY A 10 8.07 17.58 17.91
CA GLY A 10 7.36 17.71 19.19
C GLY A 10 8.02 16.87 20.28
N GLN A 11 8.23 15.57 20.03
CA GLN A 11 8.88 14.67 20.99
C GLN A 11 10.27 15.14 21.40
N TYR A 12 11.08 15.61 20.44
CA TYR A 12 12.38 16.18 20.74
C TYR A 12 12.27 17.39 21.68
N GLY A 13 11.37 18.32 21.37
CA GLY A 13 11.18 19.55 22.14
C GLY A 13 10.66 19.31 23.56
N GLU A 14 9.86 18.26 23.76
CA GLU A 14 9.35 17.87 25.08
C GLU A 14 10.40 17.19 25.97
N LEU A 15 11.32 16.43 25.36
CA LEU A 15 12.27 15.59 26.09
C LEU A 15 13.64 16.26 26.29
N PHE A 16 14.35 16.54 25.20
CA PHE A 16 15.79 16.77 25.29
C PHE A 16 16.19 18.11 25.86
N PRO A 17 15.52 19.24 25.59
CA PRO A 17 15.87 20.50 26.24
C PRO A 17 15.89 20.38 27.77
N SER A 18 14.81 19.86 28.36
CA SER A 18 14.70 19.67 29.82
C SER A 18 15.69 18.64 30.34
N LEU A 19 15.83 17.49 29.68
CA LEU A 19 16.78 16.44 30.11
C LEU A 19 18.24 16.92 30.05
N CYS A 20 18.61 17.73 29.06
CA CYS A 20 19.96 18.29 28.96
C CYS A 20 20.24 19.31 30.07
N ASP A 21 19.23 20.06 30.52
CA ASP A 21 19.36 21.04 31.59
C ASP A 21 19.38 20.38 32.98
N ASP A 22 18.50 19.39 33.21
CA ASP A 22 18.35 18.69 34.50
C ASP A 22 19.44 17.64 34.75
N HIS A 23 19.94 17.00 33.69
CA HIS A 23 20.88 15.86 33.76
C HIS A 23 22.01 15.95 32.72
N PRO A 24 22.85 17.00 32.76
CA PRO A 24 23.88 17.24 31.73
C PRO A 24 25.00 16.18 31.70
N ASP A 25 25.21 15.42 32.77
CA ASP A 25 26.18 14.32 32.84
C ASP A 25 25.72 13.07 32.06
N ILE A 26 24.41 12.88 31.92
CA ILE A 26 23.79 11.78 31.17
C ILE A 26 23.38 12.23 29.78
N PHE A 27 22.90 13.47 29.64
CA PHE A 27 22.39 14.06 28.40
C PHE A 27 23.21 15.29 27.97
N PRO A 28 24.48 15.13 27.57
CA PRO A 28 25.28 16.23 27.06
C PRO A 28 24.66 16.83 25.78
N ARG A 29 24.39 18.13 25.80
CA ARG A 29 23.61 18.84 24.76
C ARG A 29 24.16 18.65 23.34
N GLU A 30 25.48 18.50 23.20
CA GLU A 30 26.19 18.27 21.95
C GLU A 30 25.93 16.88 21.33
N LEU A 31 25.45 15.90 22.11
CA LEU A 31 25.09 14.55 21.65
C LEU A 31 23.58 14.34 21.50
N TYR A 32 22.77 15.31 21.95
CA TYR A 32 21.31 15.27 21.90
C TYR A 32 20.76 16.45 21.10
N THR A 33 21.39 16.71 19.94
CA THR A 33 20.89 17.65 18.94
C THR A 33 19.66 17.10 18.21
N TRP A 34 18.91 17.97 17.54
CA TRP A 34 17.78 17.54 16.72
C TRP A 34 18.21 16.57 15.62
N GLU A 35 19.36 16.83 15.01
CA GLU A 35 19.92 16.05 13.90
C GLU A 35 20.28 14.63 14.35
N GLN A 36 20.91 14.48 15.52
CA GLN A 36 21.23 13.18 16.10
C GLN A 36 19.98 12.41 16.53
N PHE A 37 18.99 13.10 17.09
CA PHE A 37 17.72 12.48 17.44
C PHE A 37 16.99 11.96 16.20
N LEU A 38 16.88 12.78 15.16
CA LEU A 38 16.25 12.40 13.91
C LEU A 38 16.97 11.19 13.28
N TRP A 39 18.30 11.23 13.23
CA TRP A 39 19.12 10.10 12.74
C TRP A 39 18.87 8.81 13.54
N ALA A 40 18.79 8.91 14.88
CA ALA A 40 18.52 7.75 15.73
C ALA A 40 17.11 7.19 15.49
N CYS A 41 16.11 8.06 15.29
CA CYS A 41 14.76 7.64 14.90
C CYS A 41 14.75 6.96 13.53
N GLU A 42 15.42 7.52 12.53
CA GLU A 42 15.53 6.92 11.20
C GLU A 42 16.18 5.54 11.23
N LEU A 43 17.28 5.38 11.98
CA LEU A 43 17.91 4.09 12.21
C LEU A 43 16.94 3.11 12.86
N TRP A 44 16.22 3.55 13.90
CA TRP A 44 15.26 2.72 14.60
C TRP A 44 14.10 2.27 13.69
N TYR A 45 13.49 3.18 12.94
CA TYR A 45 12.36 2.87 12.06
C TYR A 45 12.75 1.94 10.90
N SER A 46 13.94 2.12 10.32
CA SER A 46 14.38 1.37 9.14
C SER A 46 15.02 0.02 9.46
N ASN A 47 15.63 -0.14 10.64
CA ASN A 47 16.45 -1.33 10.95
C ASN A 47 15.95 -2.17 12.14
N SER A 48 14.98 -1.67 12.91
CA SER A 48 14.47 -2.46 14.03
C SER A 48 13.59 -3.62 13.57
N MET A 49 13.61 -4.70 14.34
CA MET A 49 12.84 -5.92 14.07
C MET A 49 12.05 -6.32 15.31
N ASN A 50 10.83 -6.81 15.10
CA ASN A 50 10.03 -7.37 16.17
C ASN A 50 10.47 -8.81 16.46
N VAL A 51 10.85 -9.06 17.70
CA VAL A 51 11.40 -10.33 18.18
C VAL A 51 10.53 -10.91 19.29
N MET A 52 10.08 -12.14 19.11
CA MET A 52 9.40 -12.93 20.13
C MET A 52 10.44 -13.56 21.06
N PHE A 53 10.37 -13.17 22.35
CA PHE A 53 11.23 -13.70 23.41
C PHE A 53 10.63 -14.97 24.04
N PRO A 54 11.44 -15.73 24.82
CA PRO A 54 10.98 -16.97 25.46
C PRO A 54 9.82 -16.78 26.45
N ASP A 55 9.66 -15.57 26.99
CA ASP A 55 8.54 -15.18 27.86
C ASP A 55 7.24 -14.92 27.09
N GLY A 56 7.22 -15.15 25.76
CA GLY A 56 6.09 -14.91 24.88
C GLY A 56 5.86 -13.44 24.53
N LYS A 57 6.72 -12.52 24.99
CA LYS A 57 6.58 -11.09 24.72
C LYS A 57 7.29 -10.71 23.43
N LEU A 58 6.61 -9.88 22.62
CA LEU A 58 7.21 -9.26 21.45
C LEU A 58 7.96 -8.00 21.90
N ARG A 59 9.19 -7.82 21.41
CA ARG A 59 9.99 -6.62 21.66
C ARG A 59 10.64 -6.17 20.37
N THR A 60 10.74 -4.87 20.18
CA THR A 60 11.42 -4.27 19.03
C THR A 60 12.90 -4.16 19.36
N CYS A 61 13.77 -4.67 18.49
CA CYS A 61 15.21 -4.75 18.72
C CYS A 61 15.99 -4.32 17.48
N LEU A 62 17.14 -3.69 17.69
CA LEU A 62 18.19 -3.61 16.68
C LEU A 62 19.02 -4.88 16.76
N ILE A 63 19.12 -5.61 15.65
CA ILE A 63 19.86 -6.86 15.58
C ILE A 63 21.13 -6.62 14.76
N PRO A 64 22.32 -6.63 15.38
CA PRO A 64 23.58 -6.50 14.67
C PRO A 64 23.68 -7.51 13.53
N ILE A 65 24.33 -7.12 12.43
CA ILE A 65 24.50 -7.90 11.20
C ILE A 65 23.20 -8.10 10.40
N ALA A 66 22.08 -8.44 11.06
CA ALA A 66 20.79 -8.64 10.38
C ALA A 66 20.26 -7.36 9.72
N GLY A 67 20.57 -6.18 10.27
CA GLY A 67 20.26 -4.89 9.66
C GLY A 67 20.92 -4.66 8.29
N PHE A 68 21.96 -5.42 7.92
CA PHE A 68 22.56 -5.32 6.57
C PHE A 68 21.83 -6.13 5.50
N LEU A 69 20.89 -7.01 5.89
CA LEU A 69 20.14 -7.81 4.92
C LEU A 69 19.06 -6.95 4.27
N ASN A 70 19.10 -6.85 2.94
CA ASN A 70 18.12 -6.08 2.17
C ASN A 70 16.82 -6.85 1.95
N HIS A 71 15.78 -6.11 1.54
CA HIS A 71 14.50 -6.67 1.14
C HIS A 71 14.42 -7.05 -0.34
N SER A 72 13.59 -8.03 -0.66
CA SER A 72 13.17 -8.39 -2.01
C SER A 72 11.75 -8.95 -1.98
N LEU A 73 11.02 -8.83 -3.09
CA LEU A 73 9.72 -9.49 -3.29
C LEU A 73 9.85 -11.02 -3.33
N HIS A 74 11.06 -11.53 -3.56
CA HIS A 74 11.38 -12.96 -3.53
C HIS A 74 12.48 -13.22 -2.50
N PRO A 75 12.22 -13.00 -1.20
CA PRO A 75 13.25 -13.07 -0.18
C PRO A 75 13.72 -14.52 0.04
N HIS A 76 14.95 -14.66 0.53
CA HIS A 76 15.53 -15.94 0.89
C HIS A 76 15.16 -16.35 2.31
N ILE A 77 15.02 -15.38 3.21
CA ILE A 77 14.74 -15.60 4.63
C ILE A 77 13.37 -15.00 4.96
N LEU A 78 12.40 -15.87 5.28
CA LEU A 78 11.03 -15.50 5.65
C LEU A 78 10.78 -15.59 7.15
N GLN A 79 11.49 -16.49 7.84
CA GLN A 79 11.27 -16.78 9.25
C GLN A 79 12.47 -16.36 10.06
N TYR A 80 12.32 -15.23 10.73
CA TYR A 80 13.29 -14.63 11.62
C TYR A 80 12.50 -13.74 12.59
N GLY A 81 13.00 -13.53 13.81
CA GLY A 81 12.25 -12.78 14.83
C GLY A 81 11.61 -13.65 15.93
N LYS A 82 12.09 -14.87 16.15
CA LYS A 82 11.85 -15.61 17.39
C LYS A 82 13.17 -16.13 17.94
N VAL A 83 13.40 -15.90 19.22
CA VAL A 83 14.59 -16.41 19.92
C VAL A 83 14.51 -17.93 20.00
N ASP A 84 15.55 -18.59 19.51
CA ASP A 84 15.78 -20.02 19.74
C ASP A 84 16.28 -20.19 21.17
N THR A 85 15.46 -20.79 22.04
CA THR A 85 15.74 -20.92 23.47
C THR A 85 16.93 -21.81 23.76
N ALA A 86 17.14 -22.86 22.96
CA ALA A 86 18.22 -23.81 23.17
C ALA A 86 19.59 -23.18 22.88
N ALA A 87 19.69 -22.38 21.82
CA ALA A 87 20.93 -21.72 21.42
C ALA A 87 21.02 -20.25 21.86
N ASN A 88 20.01 -19.73 22.58
CA ASN A 88 19.85 -18.33 22.96
C ASN A 88 20.22 -17.33 21.85
N SER A 89 19.69 -17.56 20.64
CA SER A 89 20.07 -16.81 19.44
C SER A 89 18.91 -16.62 18.47
N LEU A 90 19.03 -15.65 17.56
CA LEU A 90 18.17 -15.53 16.40
C LEU A 90 18.76 -16.32 15.22
N LYS A 91 17.92 -17.11 14.55
CA LYS A 91 18.31 -17.93 13.42
C LYS A 91 17.65 -17.41 12.15
N PHE A 92 18.48 -17.08 11.16
CA PHE A 92 18.07 -16.60 9.84
C PHE A 92 18.17 -17.76 8.85
N ARG A 93 17.13 -18.61 8.82
CA ARG A 93 17.13 -19.81 7.97
C ARG A 93 16.67 -19.48 6.56
N LEU A 94 17.38 -20.01 5.58
CA LEU A 94 16.97 -19.93 4.18
C LEU A 94 15.69 -20.75 3.98
N SER A 95 14.65 -20.10 3.44
CA SER A 95 13.41 -20.70 2.97
C SER A 95 13.47 -21.09 1.49
N ARG A 96 14.42 -20.51 0.74
CA ARG A 96 14.79 -20.93 -0.63
C ARG A 96 16.31 -20.88 -0.82
N PRO A 97 16.88 -21.62 -1.80
CA PRO A 97 18.31 -21.58 -2.08
C PRO A 97 18.80 -20.16 -2.42
N CYS A 98 20.04 -19.86 -2.02
CA CYS A 98 20.81 -18.67 -2.38
C CYS A 98 22.13 -19.15 -2.98
N SER A 99 22.43 -18.73 -4.22
CA SER A 99 23.65 -19.17 -4.91
C SER A 99 24.89 -18.42 -4.40
N ALA A 100 26.07 -19.04 -4.54
CA ALA A 100 27.33 -18.37 -4.21
C ALA A 100 27.52 -17.12 -5.10
N GLY A 101 27.79 -15.98 -4.48
CA GLY A 101 27.87 -14.68 -5.16
C GLY A 101 26.53 -13.96 -5.35
N GLU A 102 25.40 -14.60 -5.07
CA GLU A 102 24.09 -13.96 -5.02
C GLU A 102 23.92 -13.19 -3.69
N GLN A 103 23.23 -12.05 -3.74
CA GLN A 103 22.83 -11.35 -2.54
C GLN A 103 21.71 -12.13 -1.81
N CYS A 104 21.92 -12.39 -0.52
CA CYS A 104 20.88 -12.99 0.33
C CYS A 104 19.91 -11.91 0.82
N PHE A 105 18.62 -12.16 0.66
CA PHE A 105 17.54 -11.19 0.95
C PHE A 105 16.64 -11.68 2.07
N LEU A 106 16.15 -10.75 2.86
CA LEU A 106 15.28 -10.95 4.01
C LEU A 106 13.90 -10.32 3.75
N SER A 107 12.84 -10.93 4.24
CA SER A 107 11.48 -10.40 4.08
C SER A 107 11.09 -9.37 5.14
N TYR A 108 11.28 -8.07 4.89
CA TYR A 108 10.93 -7.01 5.86
C TYR A 108 9.47 -7.09 6.36
N GLY A 109 8.57 -7.57 5.51
CA GLY A 109 7.20 -7.85 5.85
C GLY A 109 6.29 -7.69 4.64
N HIS A 110 4.99 -7.79 4.87
CA HIS A 110 3.96 -7.59 3.86
C HIS A 110 3.60 -6.11 3.74
N PHE A 111 4.58 -5.28 3.38
CA PHE A 111 4.44 -3.82 3.33
C PHE A 111 4.16 -3.31 1.92
N SER A 112 3.29 -2.30 1.84
CA SER A 112 3.06 -1.54 0.61
C SER A 112 4.29 -0.70 0.25
N SER A 113 4.42 -0.35 -1.02
CA SER A 113 5.46 0.58 -1.48
C SER A 113 5.43 1.94 -0.78
N SER A 114 4.24 2.45 -0.43
CA SER A 114 4.11 3.68 0.36
C SER A 114 4.75 3.57 1.74
N HIS A 115 4.64 2.40 2.38
CA HIS A 115 5.26 2.13 3.67
C HIS A 115 6.78 1.96 3.51
N LEU A 116 7.23 1.18 2.53
CA LEU A 116 8.64 0.94 2.27
C LEU A 116 9.40 2.25 1.97
N ILE A 117 8.84 3.14 1.16
CA ILE A 117 9.45 4.45 0.93
C ILE A 117 9.49 5.28 2.21
N SER A 118 8.39 5.32 2.97
CA SER A 118 8.27 6.21 4.15
C SER A 118 9.18 5.81 5.32
N PHE A 119 9.43 4.52 5.52
CA PHE A 119 10.16 4.01 6.69
C PHE A 119 11.50 3.34 6.37
N TYR A 120 11.71 2.93 5.11
CA TYR A 120 12.93 2.27 4.68
C TYR A 120 13.66 2.99 3.53
N GLY A 121 13.02 3.97 2.89
CA GLY A 121 13.68 4.81 1.87
C GLY A 121 13.95 4.11 0.53
N PHE A 122 13.14 3.12 0.16
CA PHE A 122 13.27 2.46 -1.14
C PHE A 122 11.93 1.97 -1.71
N LEU A 123 11.91 1.72 -3.02
CA LEU A 123 10.82 1.06 -3.73
C LEU A 123 11.32 -0.32 -4.23
N PRO A 124 10.61 -1.44 -3.96
CA PRO A 124 11.04 -2.74 -4.44
C PRO A 124 10.89 -2.85 -5.96
N GLN A 125 11.81 -3.58 -6.60
CA GLN A 125 11.72 -3.85 -8.03
C GLN A 125 10.65 -4.92 -8.32
N GLY A 126 9.73 -4.61 -9.22
CA GLY A 126 8.67 -5.51 -9.68
C GLY A 126 7.30 -5.20 -9.08
N ASP A 127 6.35 -6.11 -9.28
CA ASP A 127 4.96 -5.92 -8.86
C ASP A 127 4.78 -6.39 -7.41
N ASN A 128 4.83 -5.45 -6.46
CA ASN A 128 4.60 -5.76 -5.06
C ASN A 128 3.12 -6.12 -4.81
N PRO A 129 2.80 -7.35 -4.33
CA PRO A 129 1.41 -7.78 -4.13
C PRO A 129 0.68 -7.03 -3.01
N TYR A 130 1.41 -6.27 -2.19
CA TYR A 130 0.88 -5.47 -1.09
C TYR A 130 0.65 -4.01 -1.46
N ASP A 131 0.89 -3.63 -2.72
CA ASP A 131 0.63 -2.25 -3.18
C ASP A 131 -0.85 -1.92 -3.19
N ILE A 132 -1.14 -0.79 -2.55
CA ILE A 132 -2.47 -0.24 -2.35
C ILE A 132 -2.43 1.28 -2.45
N ILE A 133 -3.50 1.86 -3.00
CA ILE A 133 -3.76 3.31 -2.97
C ILE A 133 -5.00 3.53 -2.11
N PRO A 134 -4.93 4.38 -1.07
CA PRO A 134 -6.12 4.84 -0.36
C PRO A 134 -6.91 5.80 -1.25
N VAL A 135 -8.21 5.55 -1.40
CA VAL A 135 -9.16 6.41 -2.11
C VAL A 135 -10.32 6.67 -1.18
N ASP A 136 -10.54 7.95 -0.88
CA ASP A 136 -11.71 8.38 -0.11
C ASP A 136 -12.88 8.56 -1.07
N ILE A 137 -14.01 7.91 -0.75
CA ILE A 137 -15.24 8.00 -1.53
C ILE A 137 -16.30 8.59 -0.60
N ASP A 138 -16.69 9.82 -0.87
CA ASP A 138 -17.74 10.49 -0.11
C ASP A 138 -19.10 9.88 -0.48
N ALA A 139 -19.87 9.51 0.56
CA ALA A 139 -21.28 9.21 0.40
C ALA A 139 -22.03 10.52 0.15
N THR A 140 -22.98 10.52 -0.78
CA THR A 140 -23.80 11.70 -1.10
C THR A 140 -24.58 12.19 0.12
N GLU A 141 -24.80 13.51 0.19
CA GLU A 141 -25.26 14.30 1.35
C GLU A 141 -26.58 13.87 2.03
N ASP A 142 -27.31 12.87 1.51
CA ASP A 142 -28.63 12.44 2.03
C ASP A 142 -28.55 11.31 3.08
N ASP A 143 -27.37 10.69 3.25
CA ASP A 143 -27.12 9.72 4.32
C ASP A 143 -26.55 10.44 5.56
N SER A 144 -27.45 10.86 6.45
CA SER A 144 -27.20 11.53 7.73
C SER A 144 -26.38 10.74 8.79
N ILE A 145 -25.58 9.76 8.37
CA ILE A 145 -24.59 9.05 9.19
C ILE A 145 -23.34 8.82 8.32
N THR A 146 -22.62 9.90 8.03
CA THR A 146 -21.43 9.93 7.18
C THR A 146 -20.27 9.12 7.78
N SER A 147 -20.09 7.88 7.35
CA SER A 147 -18.78 7.23 7.43
C SER A 147 -18.07 7.42 6.09
N ASN A 148 -17.16 8.40 6.00
CA ASN A 148 -16.20 8.43 4.89
C ASN A 148 -15.49 7.08 4.86
N SER A 149 -15.71 6.30 3.80
CA SER A 149 -15.04 5.01 3.65
C SER A 149 -13.79 5.20 2.81
N THR A 150 -12.63 5.19 3.47
CA THR A 150 -11.35 5.05 2.78
C THR A 150 -11.24 3.63 2.24
N HIS A 151 -11.22 3.49 0.92
CA HIS A 151 -11.01 2.22 0.24
C HIS A 151 -9.55 2.03 -0.13
N MET A 152 -9.01 0.83 0.10
CA MET A 152 -7.66 0.46 -0.32
C MET A 152 -7.71 -0.30 -1.63
N VAL A 153 -7.16 0.28 -2.68
CA VAL A 153 -7.34 -0.17 -4.05
C VAL A 153 -6.01 -0.65 -4.64
N ARG A 154 -6.03 -1.76 -5.38
CA ARG A 154 -4.82 -2.42 -5.93
C ARG A 154 -4.87 -2.47 -7.44
N GLY A 155 -3.70 -2.69 -8.06
CA GLY A 155 -3.60 -2.92 -9.49
C GLY A 155 -4.39 -4.16 -9.92
N THR A 156 -5.14 -4.04 -11.01
CA THR A 156 -6.06 -5.10 -11.48
C THR A 156 -5.32 -6.33 -12.02
N TRP A 157 -4.03 -6.20 -12.36
CA TRP A 157 -3.16 -7.31 -12.76
C TRP A 157 -2.99 -8.41 -11.69
N LEU A 158 -3.33 -8.13 -10.43
CA LEU A 158 -3.35 -9.12 -9.35
C LEU A 158 -4.68 -9.89 -9.25
N LEU A 159 -5.73 -9.42 -9.94
CA LEU A 159 -7.07 -9.99 -9.90
C LEU A 159 -7.30 -10.86 -11.13
N ARG A 160 -7.85 -12.06 -10.93
CA ARG A 160 -7.98 -13.06 -12.00
C ARG A 160 -9.40 -13.18 -12.56
N ASN A 161 -10.41 -12.78 -11.81
CA ASN A 161 -11.80 -12.95 -12.20
C ASN A 161 -12.31 -11.74 -13.00
N HIS A 162 -12.42 -11.93 -14.32
CA HIS A 162 -12.88 -10.92 -15.28
C HIS A 162 -14.33 -11.13 -15.73
N ASN A 163 -15.05 -12.08 -15.10
CA ASN A 163 -16.45 -12.33 -15.43
C ASN A 163 -17.32 -11.13 -15.09
N ILE A 164 -18.54 -11.11 -15.64
CA ILE A 164 -19.58 -10.15 -15.28
C ILE A 164 -19.76 -10.16 -13.75
N PHE A 165 -19.98 -8.98 -13.17
CA PHE A 165 -20.01 -8.68 -11.74
C PHE A 165 -18.63 -8.66 -11.03
N TYR A 166 -17.53 -8.97 -11.71
CA TYR A 166 -16.18 -8.92 -11.12
C TYR A 166 -15.22 -8.00 -11.88
N TYR A 167 -15.17 -8.11 -13.21
CA TYR A 167 -14.41 -7.22 -14.12
C TYR A 167 -12.90 -7.06 -13.82
N GLY A 168 -12.31 -7.95 -13.01
CA GLY A 168 -10.94 -7.79 -12.51
C GLY A 168 -10.78 -6.61 -11.54
N LEU A 169 -11.86 -6.17 -10.89
CA LEU A 169 -11.88 -5.03 -9.97
C LEU A 169 -11.99 -5.46 -8.50
N PRO A 170 -11.57 -4.63 -7.54
CA PRO A 170 -11.68 -4.97 -6.12
C PRO A 170 -13.13 -5.09 -5.67
N LEU A 171 -13.52 -6.29 -5.24
CA LEU A 171 -14.90 -6.59 -4.85
C LEU A 171 -15.43 -5.72 -3.70
N PRO A 172 -14.67 -5.40 -2.63
CA PRO A 172 -15.18 -4.53 -1.57
C PRO A 172 -15.57 -3.14 -2.06
N LEU A 173 -14.88 -2.62 -3.08
CA LEU A 173 -15.18 -1.34 -3.69
C LEU A 173 -16.42 -1.41 -4.59
N LEU A 174 -16.52 -2.46 -5.42
CA LEU A 174 -17.71 -2.71 -6.23
C LEU A 174 -18.96 -2.87 -5.37
N ASP A 175 -18.87 -3.66 -4.30
CA ASP A 175 -20.01 -3.91 -3.39
C ASP A 175 -20.43 -2.66 -2.64
N HIS A 176 -19.49 -1.77 -2.29
CA HIS A 176 -19.81 -0.47 -1.73
C HIS A 176 -20.62 0.37 -2.72
N LEU A 177 -20.12 0.55 -3.95
CA LEU A 177 -20.80 1.35 -4.97
C LEU A 177 -22.17 0.77 -5.33
N ARG A 178 -22.28 -0.56 -5.45
CA ARG A 178 -23.56 -1.27 -5.65
C ARG A 178 -24.57 -0.92 -4.55
N ARG A 179 -24.18 -1.03 -3.28
CA ARG A 179 -25.07 -0.70 -2.16
C ARG A 179 -25.51 0.76 -2.19
N THR A 180 -24.61 1.69 -2.53
CA THR A 180 -24.97 3.11 -2.66
C THR A 180 -25.92 3.37 -3.83
N GLN A 181 -25.80 2.61 -4.92
CA GLN A 181 -26.61 2.81 -6.12
C GLN A 181 -27.99 2.14 -6.04
N SER A 182 -28.06 0.92 -5.49
CA SER A 182 -29.31 0.16 -5.43
C SER A 182 -29.32 -0.82 -4.24
N PRO A 183 -29.69 -0.37 -3.03
CA PRO A 183 -29.67 -1.20 -1.82
C PRO A 183 -30.55 -2.47 -1.89
N LYS A 184 -31.55 -2.49 -2.77
CA LYS A 184 -32.63 -3.50 -2.83
C LYS A 184 -32.49 -4.53 -3.97
N LEU A 185 -31.51 -4.37 -4.87
CA LEU A 185 -31.38 -5.25 -6.04
C LEU A 185 -30.70 -6.57 -5.66
N GLN A 186 -31.24 -7.70 -6.14
CA GLN A 186 -30.52 -8.98 -6.09
C GLN A 186 -29.44 -8.98 -7.18
N TYR A 187 -28.23 -8.62 -6.78
CA TYR A 187 -27.04 -8.73 -7.63
C TYR A 187 -26.81 -10.20 -8.03
N ASN A 188 -26.29 -10.42 -9.25
CA ASN A 188 -25.93 -11.71 -9.86
C ASN A 188 -26.96 -12.42 -10.75
N THR A 189 -28.02 -11.75 -11.21
CA THR A 189 -28.85 -12.25 -12.33
C THR A 189 -28.67 -11.38 -13.57
N LEU A 190 -28.62 -12.00 -14.75
CA LEU A 190 -28.47 -11.32 -16.06
C LEU A 190 -29.79 -10.68 -16.53
N LEU A 191 -30.54 -10.07 -15.62
CA LEU A 191 -31.73 -9.30 -15.97
C LEU A 191 -31.30 -7.93 -16.51
N GLN A 192 -32.04 -7.36 -17.46
CA GLN A 192 -31.79 -6.02 -17.99
C GLN A 192 -31.52 -5.02 -16.87
N ALA A 193 -32.47 -4.82 -15.94
CA ALA A 193 -32.32 -3.85 -14.85
C ALA A 193 -31.01 -3.99 -14.05
N ASN A 194 -30.50 -5.22 -13.88
CA ASN A 194 -29.23 -5.47 -13.21
C ASN A 194 -28.01 -5.07 -14.07
N LEU A 195 -28.05 -5.34 -15.37
CA LEU A 195 -26.99 -4.94 -16.31
C LEU A 195 -26.92 -3.41 -16.43
N GLU A 196 -28.06 -2.73 -16.44
CA GLU A 196 -28.16 -1.27 -16.44
C GLU A 196 -27.52 -0.68 -15.18
N ASN A 197 -27.87 -1.20 -14.01
CA ASN A 197 -27.29 -0.80 -12.74
C ASN A 197 -25.77 -1.06 -12.69
N GLU A 198 -25.30 -2.20 -13.20
CA GLU A 198 -23.86 -2.48 -13.28
C GLU A 198 -23.12 -1.51 -14.22
N MET A 199 -23.74 -1.10 -15.32
CA MET A 199 -23.16 -0.08 -16.21
C MET A 199 -23.03 1.27 -15.50
N GLU A 200 -24.00 1.65 -14.68
CA GLU A 200 -23.95 2.86 -13.88
C GLU A 200 -22.86 2.78 -12.79
N VAL A 201 -22.75 1.64 -12.09
CA VAL A 201 -21.69 1.40 -11.09
C VAL A 201 -20.31 1.53 -11.72
N LEU A 202 -20.07 0.91 -12.88
CA LEU A 202 -18.78 1.04 -13.59
C LEU A 202 -18.55 2.46 -14.12
N GLY A 203 -19.61 3.16 -14.55
CA GLY A 203 -19.53 4.56 -14.96
C GLY A 203 -19.10 5.49 -13.81
N ARG A 204 -19.71 5.32 -12.63
CA ARG A 204 -19.33 6.06 -11.42
C ARG A 204 -17.91 5.73 -10.97
N LEU A 205 -17.55 4.46 -10.94
CA LEU A 205 -16.19 4.02 -10.59
C LEU A 205 -15.16 4.65 -11.54
N ARG A 206 -15.42 4.62 -12.85
CA ARG A 206 -14.56 5.27 -13.84
C ARG A 206 -14.42 6.77 -13.58
N SER A 207 -15.54 7.48 -13.34
CA SER A 207 -15.49 8.92 -13.04
C SER A 207 -14.65 9.23 -11.80
N ILE A 208 -14.74 8.43 -10.74
CA ILE A 208 -13.91 8.60 -9.54
C ILE A 208 -12.42 8.46 -9.90
N PHE A 209 -12.05 7.41 -10.64
CA PHE A 209 -10.66 7.16 -10.97
C PHE A 209 -10.10 8.08 -12.06
N ASP A 210 -10.94 8.66 -12.92
CA ASP A 210 -10.55 9.73 -13.83
C ASP A 210 -10.14 10.98 -13.02
N CYS A 211 -10.93 11.39 -12.02
CA CYS A 211 -10.56 12.48 -11.09
C CYS A 211 -9.26 12.18 -10.32
N VAL A 212 -9.08 10.94 -9.85
CA VAL A 212 -7.83 10.52 -9.19
C VAL A 212 -6.65 10.63 -10.16
N MET A 213 -6.81 10.17 -11.41
CA MET A 213 -5.75 10.28 -12.43
C MET A 213 -5.38 11.73 -12.71
N GLU A 214 -6.36 12.61 -12.85
CA GLU A 214 -6.14 14.05 -13.05
C GLU A 214 -5.36 14.66 -11.88
N SER A 215 -5.68 14.27 -10.65
CA SER A 215 -4.96 14.73 -9.44
C SER A 215 -3.50 14.27 -9.40
N LEU A 216 -3.19 13.09 -9.95
CA LEU A 216 -1.83 12.60 -10.10
C LEU A 216 -1.08 13.37 -11.21
N GLY A 217 -1.78 13.95 -12.18
CA GLY A 217 -1.19 14.67 -13.30
C GLY A 217 -0.31 13.80 -14.20
N ALA A 218 0.22 14.42 -15.27
CA ALA A 218 1.02 13.71 -16.29
C ALA A 218 2.34 13.15 -15.75
N ALA A 219 2.84 12.09 -16.40
CA ALA A 219 4.17 11.55 -16.11
C ALA A 219 5.23 12.63 -16.34
N ASP A 220 6.07 12.87 -15.34
CA ASP A 220 7.15 13.83 -15.45
C ASP A 220 8.20 13.29 -16.42
N LEU A 221 8.37 13.97 -17.56
CA LEU A 221 9.34 13.66 -18.61
C LEU A 221 10.74 14.23 -18.30
N HIS A 222 11.02 14.57 -17.04
CA HIS A 222 12.33 15.09 -16.64
C HIS A 222 13.43 14.06 -16.90
N ASP A 223 14.65 14.57 -17.14
CA ASP A 223 15.87 13.79 -17.32
C ASP A 223 16.16 12.93 -16.09
N ARG A 224 15.67 11.68 -16.12
CA ARG A 224 15.74 10.72 -15.00
C ARG A 224 17.17 10.33 -14.64
N GLU A 225 18.14 10.61 -15.51
CA GLU A 225 19.55 10.25 -15.27
C GLU A 225 20.26 11.24 -14.33
N ASN A 226 19.79 12.49 -14.23
CA ASN A 226 20.47 13.56 -13.47
C ASN A 226 19.74 14.02 -12.20
N THR A 227 18.64 13.38 -11.81
CA THR A 227 17.88 13.73 -10.59
C THR A 227 18.44 13.06 -9.33
N SER A 228 18.26 13.70 -8.17
CA SER A 228 18.60 13.08 -6.88
C SER A 228 17.78 11.81 -6.62
N TRP A 229 18.30 10.92 -5.78
CA TRP A 229 17.65 9.66 -5.45
C TRP A 229 16.24 9.84 -4.89
N ASP A 230 16.04 10.83 -4.00
CA ASP A 230 14.73 11.09 -3.39
C ASP A 230 13.69 11.55 -4.42
N VAL A 231 14.10 12.38 -5.39
CA VAL A 231 13.24 12.81 -6.48
C VAL A 231 12.89 11.62 -7.37
N ARG A 232 13.86 10.78 -7.68
CA ARG A 232 13.64 9.56 -8.46
C ARG A 232 12.64 8.62 -7.78
N LEU A 233 12.79 8.37 -6.48
CA LEU A 233 11.84 7.56 -5.72
C LEU A 233 10.43 8.15 -5.71
N ALA A 234 10.30 9.47 -5.53
CA ALA A 234 9.02 10.14 -5.57
C ALA A 234 8.33 10.01 -6.95
N VAL A 235 9.10 10.15 -8.03
CA VAL A 235 8.59 9.98 -9.40
C VAL A 235 8.20 8.52 -9.67
N GLU A 236 9.03 7.55 -9.32
CA GLU A 236 8.74 6.12 -9.49
C GLU A 236 7.51 5.69 -8.69
N PHE A 237 7.34 6.19 -7.47
CA PHE A 237 6.14 5.94 -6.67
C PHE A 237 4.87 6.54 -7.29
N LYS A 238 4.98 7.75 -7.83
CA LYS A 238 3.86 8.41 -8.53
C LYS A 238 3.48 7.66 -9.81
N ASP A 239 4.47 7.14 -10.54
CA ASP A 239 4.25 6.28 -11.70
C ASP A 239 3.56 4.97 -11.33
N LEU A 240 3.95 4.34 -10.21
CA LEU A 240 3.25 3.19 -9.67
C LEU A 240 1.78 3.51 -9.39
N GLN A 241 1.50 4.67 -8.76
CA GLN A 241 0.13 5.08 -8.48
C GLN A 241 -0.69 5.24 -9.76
N ARG A 242 -0.15 5.93 -10.77
CA ARG A 242 -0.78 6.07 -12.09
C ARG A 242 -1.04 4.71 -12.72
N ARG A 243 -0.08 3.78 -12.65
CA ARG A 243 -0.23 2.44 -13.25
C ARG A 243 -1.40 1.69 -12.63
N ILE A 244 -1.56 1.75 -11.30
CA ILE A 244 -2.70 1.15 -10.60
C ILE A 244 -4.00 1.79 -11.09
N VAL A 245 -4.10 3.13 -11.10
CA VAL A 245 -5.29 3.86 -11.55
C VAL A 245 -5.64 3.53 -13.00
N SER A 246 -4.67 3.57 -13.91
CA SER A 246 -4.84 3.19 -15.33
C SER A 246 -5.38 1.77 -15.49
N SER A 247 -4.89 0.83 -14.67
CA SER A 247 -5.36 -0.56 -14.74
C SER A 247 -6.84 -0.70 -14.35
N ILE A 248 -7.31 0.11 -13.40
CA ILE A 248 -8.71 0.15 -12.96
C ILE A 248 -9.59 0.76 -14.04
N LEU A 249 -9.16 1.89 -14.62
CA LEU A 249 -9.86 2.54 -15.74
C LEU A 249 -10.02 1.58 -16.93
N SER A 250 -8.94 0.87 -17.29
CA SER A 250 -8.98 -0.15 -18.34
C SER A 250 -9.93 -1.31 -18.02
N SER A 251 -9.98 -1.75 -16.75
CA SER A 251 -10.93 -2.77 -16.29
C SER A 251 -12.37 -2.28 -16.36
N CYS A 252 -12.63 -1.01 -16.00
CA CYS A 252 -13.96 -0.40 -16.12
C CYS A 252 -14.41 -0.34 -17.59
N ASP A 253 -13.55 0.14 -18.50
CA ASP A 253 -13.86 0.22 -19.93
C ASP A 253 -14.11 -1.16 -20.55
N THR A 254 -13.34 -2.17 -20.14
CA THR A 254 -13.53 -3.55 -20.57
C THR A 254 -14.86 -4.11 -20.03
N GLY A 255 -15.15 -3.88 -18.75
CA GLY A 255 -16.41 -4.29 -18.12
C GLY A 255 -17.63 -3.65 -18.76
N LEU A 256 -17.58 -2.35 -19.09
CA LEU A 256 -18.64 -1.64 -19.80
C LEU A 256 -18.91 -2.22 -21.19
N LYS A 257 -17.87 -2.62 -21.93
CA LYS A 257 -18.03 -3.29 -23.22
C LYS A 257 -18.69 -4.67 -23.06
N LEU A 258 -18.29 -5.44 -22.05
CA LEU A 258 -18.88 -6.75 -21.74
C LEU A 258 -20.37 -6.62 -21.42
N LEU A 259 -20.75 -5.67 -20.56
CA LEU A 259 -22.14 -5.41 -20.19
C LEU A 259 -22.99 -4.97 -21.39
N LYS A 260 -22.47 -4.09 -22.25
CA LYS A 260 -23.17 -3.68 -23.48
C LYS A 260 -23.43 -4.84 -24.43
N ASN A 261 -22.45 -5.74 -24.58
CA ASN A 261 -22.62 -6.93 -25.43
C ASN A 261 -23.68 -7.87 -24.86
N GLU A 262 -23.67 -8.09 -23.55
CA GLU A 262 -24.65 -8.92 -22.85
C GLU A 262 -26.06 -8.33 -22.91
N TRP A 263 -26.18 -7.01 -22.72
CA TRP A 263 -27.42 -6.27 -22.87
C TRP A 263 -28.05 -6.45 -24.26
N CYS A 264 -27.25 -6.30 -25.32
CA CYS A 264 -27.69 -6.52 -26.69
C CYS A 264 -28.15 -7.96 -26.93
N ARG A 265 -27.54 -8.94 -26.24
CA ARG A 265 -27.95 -10.35 -26.31
C ARG A 265 -29.33 -10.56 -25.69
N CYS A 266 -29.57 -10.01 -24.50
CA CYS A 266 -30.88 -10.08 -23.84
C CYS A 266 -31.99 -9.46 -24.71
N LEU A 267 -31.75 -8.29 -25.31
CA LEU A 267 -32.71 -7.65 -26.22
C LEU A 267 -33.02 -8.51 -27.46
N ALA A 268 -32.00 -9.17 -28.01
CA ALA A 268 -32.17 -10.05 -29.16
C ALA A 268 -32.96 -11.33 -28.83
N GLU A 269 -32.88 -11.82 -27.60
CA GLU A 269 -33.65 -12.97 -27.11
C GLU A 269 -35.12 -12.59 -26.84
N ASP A 270 -35.36 -11.44 -26.21
CA ASP A 270 -36.72 -10.94 -25.95
C ASP A 270 -37.49 -10.63 -27.25
N SER A 271 -36.80 -10.18 -28.30
CA SER A 271 -37.42 -9.92 -29.62
C SER A 271 -37.79 -11.18 -30.42
N ARG A 272 -37.35 -12.37 -29.98
CA ARG A 272 -37.63 -13.66 -30.64
C ARG A 272 -38.71 -14.48 -29.93
N GLY A 273 -39.15 -14.05 -28.75
CA GLY A 273 -40.27 -14.63 -27.99
C GLY A 273 -41.58 -13.93 -28.30
#